data_AF-A0A258S3M3-F1
#
_entry.id   AF-A0A258S3M3-F1
#
_cell.length_a   1.000
_cell.length_b   1.000
_cell.length_c   1.000
_cell.angle_alpha   90.00
_cell.angle_beta   90.00
_cell.angle_gamma   90.00
#
_symmetry.space_group_name_H-M   'P 1'
#
loop_
_entity.id
_entity.type
_entity.pdbx_description
1 polymer ?
#
loop_
_entity_poly.entity_id
_entity_poly.type
_entity_poly.pdbx_seq_one_letter_code
_entity_poly.pdbx_strand_id
1 'polypeptide(L)' 'CYALAGHEYGLFVVDVFELKDGKITNVSGPRYQILNASQAQIRLAALYTETWIRTFTADCFA' A
#
# COMPACT_ATOMS: atom_id res chain seq x y z
N CYS A 1 -2.39 -2.12 2.62
CA CYS A 1 -3.68 -1.49 2.31
C CYS A 1 -3.47 -0.05 1.85
N TYR A 2 -4.10 0.32 0.74
CA TYR A 2 -4.15 1.70 0.26
C TYR A 2 -5.43 2.38 0.76
N ALA A 3 -5.41 3.71 0.87
CA ALA A 3 -6.55 4.55 1.18
C ALA A 3 -6.47 5.89 0.44
N LEU A 4 -7.62 6.43 0.04
CA LEU A 4 -7.75 7.77 -0.55
C LEU A 4 -8.43 8.70 0.45
N ALA A 5 -7.77 9.80 0.81
CA ALA A 5 -8.39 10.91 1.57
C ALA A 5 -8.92 12.01 0.63
N GLY A 6 -8.74 11.84 -0.68
CA GLY A 6 -9.17 12.71 -1.76
C GLY A 6 -8.64 12.14 -3.08
N HIS A 7 -9.11 12.65 -4.22
CA HIS A 7 -8.73 12.10 -5.53
C HIS A 7 -7.21 12.09 -5.76
N GLU A 8 -6.52 13.14 -5.33
CA GLU A 8 -5.06 13.25 -5.44
C GLU A 8 -4.31 12.94 -4.13
N TYR A 9 -5.01 12.49 -3.09
CA TYR A 9 -4.43 12.29 -1.75
C TYR A 9 -4.45 10.82 -1.35
N GLY A 10 -3.35 10.13 -1.60
CA GLY A 10 -3.18 8.72 -1.25
C GLY A 10 -2.38 8.53 0.04
N LEU A 11 -2.77 7.48 0.78
CA LEU A 11 -2.09 6.96 1.96
C LEU A 11 -1.97 5.44 1.84
N PHE A 12 -0.96 4.87 2.49
CA PHE A 12 -0.82 3.42 2.55
C PHE A 12 -0.15 2.92 3.83
N VAL A 13 -0.45 1.66 4.12
CA VAL A 13 0.33 0.80 5.01
C VAL A 13 0.75 -0.45 4.22
N VAL A 14 2.01 -0.85 4.36
CA VAL A 14 2.58 -2.02 3.69
C VAL A 14 3.31 -2.91 4.69
N ASP A 15 3.11 -4.21 4.55
CA ASP A 15 3.74 -5.23 5.37
C ASP A 15 4.14 -6.42 4.49
N VAL A 16 5.23 -7.07 4.89
CA VAL A 16 5.71 -8.35 4.34
C VAL A 16 5.78 -9.31 5.52
N PHE A 17 5.27 -10.51 5.30
CA PHE A 17 5.20 -11.54 6.33
C PHE A 17 5.93 -12.79 5.87
N GLU A 18 6.55 -13.49 6.83
CA GLU A 18 7.15 -14.80 6.64
C GLU A 18 6.64 -15.78 7.70
N LEU A 19 6.82 -17.08 7.45
CA LEU A 19 6.55 -18.12 8.43
C LEU A 19 7.82 -18.40 9.23
N LYS A 20 7.81 -18.09 10.53
CA LYS A 20 8.92 -18.36 11.46
C LYS A 20 8.42 -19.16 12.64
N ASP A 21 9.02 -20.32 12.89
CA ASP A 21 8.65 -21.23 13.98
C ASP A 21 7.15 -21.57 13.99
N GLY A 22 6.57 -21.79 12.80
CA GLY A 22 5.14 -22.07 12.63
C GLY A 22 4.19 -20.90 12.84
N LYS A 23 4.72 -19.67 12.99
CA LYS A 23 3.92 -18.45 13.19
C LYS A 23 4.18 -17.44 12.08
N ILE A 24 3.12 -16.76 11.64
CA ILE A 24 3.23 -15.63 10.72
C ILE A 24 3.89 -14.46 11.46
N THR A 25 5.04 -14.01 10.97
CA THR A 25 5.84 -12.94 11.55
C THR A 25 6.01 -11.82 10.53
N ASN A 26 5.85 -10.58 10.98
CA ASN A 26 6.09 -9.41 10.16
C ASN A 26 7.60 -9.15 10.05
N VAL A 27 8.11 -9.03 8.83
CA VAL A 27 9.52 -8.74 8.51
C VAL A 27 9.68 -7.49 7.65
N SER A 28 8.64 -6.66 7.59
CA SER A 28 8.67 -5.40 6.87
C SER A 28 9.62 -4.38 7.51
N GLY A 29 10.11 -3.46 6.68
CA GLY A 29 10.78 -2.24 7.11
C GLY A 29 9.76 -1.14 7.47
N PRO A 30 10.00 0.12 7.07
CA PRO A 30 9.03 1.21 7.26
C PRO A 30 7.65 0.87 6.67
N ARG A 31 6.63 0.87 7.54
CA ARG A 31 5.29 0.34 7.24
C ARG A 31 4.33 1.38 6.70
N TYR A 32 4.37 2.57 7.30
CA TYR A 32 3.42 3.64 7.02
C TYR A 32 4.04 4.66 6.08
N GLN A 33 3.20 5.24 5.22
CA GLN A 33 3.58 6.49 4.57
C GLN A 33 3.87 7.55 5.64
N ILE A 34 5.04 8.18 5.54
CA ILE A 34 5.46 9.22 6.47
C ILE A 34 4.51 10.43 6.38
N LEU A 35 4.16 11.03 7.52
CA LEU A 35 3.18 12.12 7.57
C LEU A 35 3.68 13.41 6.90
N ASN A 36 5.00 13.55 6.74
CA ASN A 36 5.64 14.67 6.04
C ASN A 36 6.04 14.32 4.60
N ALA A 37 5.38 13.33 3.98
CA ALA A 37 5.60 13.00 2.57
C ALA A 37 5.37 14.24 1.68
N SER A 38 6.15 14.35 0.61
CA SER A 38 5.99 15.44 -0.35
C SER A 38 4.65 15.32 -1.09
N GLN A 39 4.15 16.44 -1.61
CA GLN A 39 2.93 16.44 -2.44
C GLN A 39 3.02 15.47 -3.62
N ALA A 40 4.20 15.32 -4.22
CA ALA A 40 4.43 14.35 -5.29
C ALA A 40 4.27 12.91 -4.79
N GLN A 41 4.80 12.57 -3.61
CA GLN A 41 4.65 11.24 -3.02
C GLN A 41 3.19 10.92 -2.67
N ILE A 42 2.45 11.89 -2.13
CA ILE A 42 1.02 11.76 -1.83
C ILE A 42 0.20 11.49 -3.10
N ARG A 43 0.49 12.21 -4.19
CA ARG A 43 -0.16 12.00 -5.50
C ARG A 43 0.19 10.65 -6.12
N LEU A 44 1.45 10.23 -6.01
CA LEU A 44 1.87 8.90 -6.46
C LEU A 44 1.15 7.79 -5.68
N ALA A 45 0.98 7.95 -4.36
CA ALA A 45 0.21 7.00 -3.57
C ALA A 45 -1.26 6.90 -4.05
N ALA A 46 -1.88 8.01 -4.47
CA ALA A 46 -3.23 7.99 -5.03
C ALA A 46 -3.28 7.23 -6.37
N LEU A 47 -2.36 7.54 -7.29
CA LEU A 47 -2.23 6.85 -8.58
C LEU A 47 -2.01 5.34 -8.41
N TYR A 48 -1.13 4.96 -7.47
CA TYR A 48 -0.86 3.55 -7.19
C TYR A 48 -2.04 2.85 -6.53
N THR A 49 -2.87 3.56 -5.76
CA THR A 49 -4.12 3.00 -5.22
C THR A 49 -5.08 2.61 -6.35
N GLU A 50 -5.31 3.50 -7.30
CA GLU A 50 -6.19 3.22 -8.46
C GLU A 50 -5.64 2.07 -9.32
N THR A 51 -4.33 2.06 -9.53
CA THR A 51 -3.64 1.01 -10.29
C THR A 51 -3.75 -0.33 -9.58
N TRP A 52 -3.51 -0.38 -8.26
CA TRP A 52 -3.59 -1.59 -7.45
C TRP A 52 -4.99 -2.22 -7.51
N ILE A 53 -6.06 -1.44 -7.39
CA ILE A 53 -7.43 -1.98 -7.49
C ILE A 53 -7.64 -2.66 -8.84
N ARG A 54 -7.20 -2.02 -9.94
CA ARG A 54 -7.35 -2.58 -11.30
C ARG A 54 -6.56 -3.88 -11.46
N THR A 55 -5.28 -3.88 -11.08
CA THR A 55 -4.41 -5.04 -11.28
C THR A 55 -4.78 -6.19 -10.37
N PHE A 56 -5.07 -5.92 -9.09
CA PHE A 56 -5.52 -6.95 -8.14
C PHE A 56 -6.84 -7.60 -8.58
N THR A 57 -7.80 -6.79 -9.03
CA THR A 57 -9.09 -7.31 -9.52
C THR A 57 -8.89 -8.16 -10.78
N ALA A 58 -8.05 -7.73 -11.71
CA ALA A 58 -7.72 -8.53 -12.89
C ALA A 58 -7.09 -9.88 -12.51
N ASP A 59 -6.12 -9.88 -11.59
CA ASP A 59 -5.45 -11.10 -11.13
C ASP A 59 -6.40 -12.10 -10.43
N CYS A 60 -7.40 -11.59 -9.69
CA CYS A 60 -8.35 -12.44 -8.97
C CYS A 60 -9.47 -13.02 -9.85
N PHE A 61 -9.85 -12.34 -10.94
CA PHE A 61 -11.14 -12.59 -11.62
C PHE A 61 -11.10 -12.68 -13.15
N ALA A 62 -9.97 -12.41 -13.82
CA ALA A 62 -9.84 -12.51 -15.28
C ALA A 62 -9.26 -13.88 -15.69
#